data_AF-A0A969UD07-F1
#
_entry.id   AF-A0A969UD07-F1
#
_cell.length_a   1.000
_cell.length_b   1.000
_cell.length_c   1.000
_cell.angle_alpha   90.00
_cell.angle_beta   90.00
_cell.angle_gamma   90.00
#
_symmetry.space_group_name_H-M   'P 1'
#
loop_
_entity.id
_entity.type
_entity.pdbx_description
1 polymer ?
#
loop_
_entity_poly.entity_id
_entity_poly.type
_entity_poly.pdbx_seq_one_letter_code
_entity_poly.pdbx_strand_id
1 'polypeptide(L)' 'MTEDQGVPKAQDMIRQLVDGHETVARTAREVFRIAEAASDQPSCDLLTQRMQVHEKNAWMLRSLLEK' A
#
# COMPACT_ATOMS: atom_id res chain seq x y z
N MET A 1 9.87 -8.38 -6.47
CA MET A 1 9.72 -8.47 -5.01
C MET A 1 10.57 -9.64 -4.59
N THR A 2 11.74 -9.37 -4.03
CA THR A 2 12.66 -10.43 -3.59
C THR A 2 12.20 -10.86 -2.21
N GLU A 3 11.83 -12.12 -2.03
CA GLU A 3 11.51 -12.66 -0.70
C GLU A 3 12.77 -12.58 0.19
N ASP A 4 12.59 -12.08 1.41
CA ASP A 4 13.69 -11.89 2.35
C ASP A 4 14.13 -13.25 2.92
N GLN A 5 15.43 -13.57 2.76
CA GLN A 5 16.04 -14.81 3.21
C GLN A 5 16.45 -14.66 4.69
N GLY A 6 15.47 -14.61 5.61
CA GLY A 6 15.72 -14.52 7.05
C GLY A 6 14.62 -13.81 7.84
N VAL A 7 14.84 -13.60 9.14
CA VAL A 7 14.01 -12.71 9.96
C VAL A 7 14.73 -11.35 10.08
N PRO A 8 14.25 -10.28 9.41
CA PRO A 8 14.89 -8.98 9.47
C PRO A 8 14.78 -8.37 10.87
N LYS A 9 15.60 -7.34 11.15
CA LYS A 9 15.44 -6.55 12.38
C LYS A 9 14.07 -5.87 12.37
N ALA A 10 13.48 -5.64 13.54
CA ALA A 10 12.14 -5.07 13.66
C ALA A 10 11.96 -3.75 12.87
N GLN A 11 12.97 -2.86 12.88
CA GLN A 11 12.91 -1.62 12.08
C GLN A 11 12.92 -1.89 10.58
N ASP A 12 13.66 -2.90 10.12
CA ASP A 12 13.72 -3.28 8.71
C ASP A 12 12.42 -3.95 8.27
N MET A 13 11.80 -4.78 9.14
CA MET A 13 10.44 -5.29 8.92
C MET A 13 9.43 -4.15 8.76
N ILE A 14 9.47 -3.13 9.62
CA ILE A 14 8.56 -1.98 9.52
C ILE A 14 8.79 -1.22 8.22
N ARG A 15 10.05 -1.00 7.80
CA ARG A 15 10.37 -0.36 6.51
C ARG A 15 9.82 -1.16 5.33
N GLN A 16 9.99 -2.48 5.33
CA GLN A 16 9.44 -3.36 4.30
C GLN A 16 7.91 -3.31 4.25
N LEU A 17 7.24 -3.24 5.41
CA LEU A 17 5.78 -3.10 5.46
C LEU A 17 5.32 -1.74 4.93
N VAL A 18 6.01 -0.64 5.26
CA VAL A 18 5.73 0.68 4.69
C VAL A 18 5.79 0.63 3.16
N ASP A 19 6.89 0.11 2.61
CA ASP A 19 7.08 -0.01 1.16
C ASP A 19 6.01 -0.90 0.50
N GLY A 20 5.64 -2.01 1.15
CA GLY A 20 4.56 -2.89 0.70
C GLY A 20 3.21 -2.16 0.65
N HIS A 21 2.85 -1.42 1.70
CA HIS A 21 1.60 -0.64 1.72
C HIS A 21 1.59 0.46 0.64
N GLU A 22 2.69 1.19 0.48
CA GLU A 22 2.81 2.24 -0.54
C GLU A 22 2.75 1.67 -1.97
N THR A 23 3.37 0.52 -2.19
CA THR A 23 3.34 -0.17 -3.47
C THR A 23 1.92 -0.61 -3.84
N VAL A 24 1.17 -1.19 -2.91
CA VAL A 24 -0.23 -1.55 -3.17
C VAL A 24 -1.09 -0.32 -3.45
N ALA A 25 -0.91 0.79 -2.70
CA ALA A 25 -1.64 2.03 -2.94
C ALA A 25 -1.35 2.63 -4.33
N ARG A 26 -0.09 2.58 -4.77
CA ARG A 26 0.32 3.01 -6.12
C ARG A 26 -0.31 2.15 -7.21
N THR A 27 -0.24 0.83 -7.09
CA THR A 27 -0.89 -0.10 -8.03
C THR A 27 -2.41 0.12 -8.07
N ALA A 28 -3.05 0.30 -6.91
CA ALA A 28 -4.48 0.59 -6.86
C ALA A 28 -4.85 1.89 -7.59
N ARG A 29 -4.00 2.92 -7.53
CA ARG A 29 -4.18 4.19 -8.25
C ARG A 29 -4.04 4.02 -9.76
N GLU A 30 -3.18 3.11 -10.22
CA GLU A 30 -3.06 2.77 -11.64
C GLU A 30 -4.29 2.02 -12.14
N VAL A 31 -4.75 1.02 -11.39
CA VAL A 31 -5.95 0.24 -11.72
C VAL A 31 -7.21 1.11 -11.67
N PHE A 32 -7.28 2.09 -10.77
CA PHE A 32 -8.41 3.01 -10.68
C PHE A 32 -8.67 3.73 -12.01
N ARG A 33 -7.61 4.21 -12.68
CA ARG A 33 -7.74 4.88 -13.99
C ARG A 33 -8.33 3.96 -15.06
N ILE A 34 -8.02 2.66 -14.99
CA ILE A 34 -8.54 1.66 -15.92
C ILE A 34 -10.03 1.40 -15.64
N ALA A 35 -10.39 1.22 -14.36
CA ALA A 35 -11.79 1.03 -13.95
C ALA A 35 -12.67 2.24 -14.28
N GLU A 36 -12.16 3.46 -14.04
CA GLU A 36 -12.83 4.71 -14.37
C GLU A 36 -13.07 4.83 -15.88
N ALA A 37 -12.04 4.54 -16.71
CA ALA A 37 -12.18 4.55 -18.17
C ALA A 37 -13.20 3.52 -18.69
N ALA A 38 -13.40 2.42 -17.96
CA ALA A 38 -14.41 1.40 -18.26
C ALA A 38 -15.80 1.71 -17.67
N SER A 39 -15.96 2.83 -16.95
CA SER A 39 -17.19 3.15 -16.19
C SER A 39 -17.58 2.06 -15.16
N ASP A 40 -16.59 1.33 -14.64
CA ASP A 40 -16.77 0.31 -13.59
C ASP A 40 -16.75 0.96 -12.21
N GLN A 41 -17.88 1.56 -11.84
CA GLN A 41 -18.04 2.26 -10.57
C GLN A 41 -17.80 1.38 -9.34
N PRO A 42 -18.31 0.12 -9.25
CA PRO A 42 -18.02 -0.76 -8.13
C PRO A 42 -16.53 -0.99 -7.90
N SER A 43 -15.75 -1.18 -8.97
CA SER A 43 -14.29 -1.34 -8.86
C SER A 43 -13.62 -0.04 -8.40
N CYS A 44 -14.05 1.12 -8.90
CA CYS A 44 -13.55 2.43 -8.45
C CYS A 44 -13.76 2.63 -6.95
N ASP A 45 -14.95 2.32 -6.44
CA ASP A 45 -15.30 2.46 -5.02
C ASP A 45 -14.45 1.51 -4.16
N LEU A 46 -14.30 0.26 -4.58
CA LEU A 46 -13.45 -0.73 -3.89
C LEU A 46 -12.00 -0.25 -3.81
N LEU A 47 -11.43 0.20 -4.93
CA LEU A 47 -10.04 0.68 -5.02
C LEU A 47 -9.82 1.91 -4.15
N THR A 48 -10.79 2.83 -4.10
CA THR A 48 -10.76 4.01 -3.22
C THR A 48 -10.63 3.61 -1.75
N GLN A 49 -11.49 2.68 -1.29
CA GLN A 49 -11.43 2.20 0.08
C GLN A 49 -10.11 1.48 0.39
N ARG A 50 -9.60 0.67 -0.54
CA ARG A 50 -8.31 -0.02 -0.37
C ARG A 50 -7.17 0.97 -0.26
N MET A 51 -7.08 1.97 -1.14
CA MET A 51 -6.06 3.02 -1.07
C MET A 51 -6.05 3.71 0.29
N GLN A 52 -7.22 4.11 0.81
CA GLN A 52 -7.32 4.77 2.12
C GLN A 52 -6.75 3.92 3.26
N VAL A 53 -7.03 2.61 3.26
CA VAL A 53 -6.49 1.69 4.28
C VAL A 53 -4.97 1.56 4.17
N HIS A 54 -4.45 1.36 2.96
CA HIS A 54 -3.00 1.20 2.75
C HIS A 54 -2.23 2.49 3.08
N GLU A 55 -2.74 3.66 2.69
CA GLU A 55 -2.12 4.95 3.01
C GLU A 55 -2.14 5.24 4.51
N LYS A 56 -3.26 4.94 5.20
CA LYS A 56 -3.34 5.08 6.67
C LYS A 56 -2.35 4.17 7.39
N ASN A 57 -2.24 2.91 6.96
CA ASN A 57 -1.31 1.95 7.55
C ASN A 57 0.15 2.37 7.30
N ALA A 58 0.49 2.79 6.08
CA ALA A 58 1.82 3.29 5.76
C ALA A 58 2.18 4.50 6.64
N TRP A 59 1.26 5.45 6.83
CA TRP A 59 1.47 6.59 7.73
C TRP A 59 1.73 6.17 9.18
N MET A 60 0.89 5.28 9.73
CA MET A 60 1.09 4.77 11.10
C MET A 60 2.42 4.04 11.27
N LEU A 61 2.85 3.28 10.26
CA LEU A 61 4.13 2.56 10.32
C LEU A 61 5.33 3.51 10.19
N ARG A 62 5.23 4.57 9.36
CA ARG A 62 6.27 5.62 9.28
C ARG A 62 6.46 6.32 10.61
N SER A 63 5.39 6.65 11.34
CA SER A 63 5.52 7.31 12.65
C SER A 63 6.23 6.46 13.71
N LEU A 64 6.26 5.12 13.54
CA LEU A 64 7.05 4.22 14.40
C LEU A 64 8.56 4.24 14.09
N LEU A 65 8.95 4.73 12.90
CA LEU A 65 10.34 4.87 12.47
C LEU A 65 10.92 6.26 12.76
N GLU A 66 10.07 7.27 12.99
CA GLU A 66 10.44 8.68 13.24
C GLU A 66 10.98 8.92 14.67
N LYS A 67 11.85 8.05 15.19
CA LYS A 67 12.55 8.22 16.48
C LYS A 67 14.05 8.33 16.32
#